data_AF-A0A1G2P0U4-F1
#
_entry.id   AF-A0A1G2P0U4-F1
#
_cell.length_a   1.000
_cell.length_b   1.000
_cell.length_c   1.000
_cell.angle_alpha   90.00
_cell.angle_beta   90.00
_cell.angle_gamma   90.00
#
_symmetry.space_group_name_H-M   'P 1'
#
loop_
_entity.id
_entity.type
_entity.pdbx_description
1 polymer ?
#
loop_
_entity_poly.entity_id
_entity_poly.type
_entity_poly.pdbx_seq_one_letter_code
_entity_poly.pdbx_strand_id
1 'polypeptide(L)'
;MRELDVRVIRANSPEAKGRVERLFGTLQDRMVKEIRLADIKTRDSANRFICEEYVPDHNTKFGVPAKKTGDAHRPLSDNLRARLPSIFSVQSKRKVNNDYTIQFKTCWFQLEAEQEIAVYKRDEVIVEERLDDTVRIRLKDSYLRYRMLPKRPKPVRVPVPALTRQKPDWKPPADHPWRKQFFNKKSPDENNDNTYIQTT
;
A
#
# COMPACT_ATOMS: atom_id res chain seq x y z
N MET A 1 0.65 -6.70 -10.35
CA MET A 1 0.48 -7.72 -11.42
C MET A 1 -0.50 -8.84 -11.07
N ARG A 2 -0.47 -9.40 -9.83
CA ARG A 2 -1.43 -10.45 -9.42
C ARG A 2 -2.90 -10.02 -9.56
N GLU A 3 -3.22 -8.78 -9.25
CA GLU A 3 -4.59 -8.23 -9.40
C GLU A 3 -5.09 -8.17 -10.85
N LEU A 4 -4.17 -8.13 -11.82
CA LEU A 4 -4.48 -8.21 -13.25
C LEU A 4 -4.47 -9.66 -13.78
N ASP A 5 -4.25 -10.64 -12.89
CA ASP A 5 -4.03 -12.04 -13.27
C ASP A 5 -2.88 -12.21 -14.28
N VAL A 6 -1.89 -11.31 -14.23
CA VAL A 6 -0.71 -11.35 -15.09
C VAL A 6 0.39 -12.14 -14.38
N ARG A 7 0.83 -13.22 -15.02
CA ARG A 7 1.95 -14.04 -14.58
C ARG A 7 3.19 -13.69 -15.39
N VAL A 8 4.31 -13.48 -14.70
CA VAL A 8 5.59 -13.24 -15.37
C VAL A 8 6.14 -14.57 -15.86
N ILE A 9 6.18 -14.75 -17.17
CA ILE A 9 6.87 -15.86 -17.82
C ILE A 9 8.28 -15.38 -18.17
N ARG A 10 9.31 -16.02 -17.60
CA ARG A 10 10.69 -15.67 -17.92
C ARG A 10 11.07 -16.29 -19.26
N ALA A 11 11.82 -15.55 -20.08
CA ALA A 11 12.42 -16.10 -21.28
C ALA A 11 13.51 -17.10 -20.86
N ASN A 12 13.33 -18.38 -21.22
CA ASN A 12 14.31 -19.44 -20.93
C ASN A 12 15.38 -19.56 -22.02
N SER A 13 15.37 -18.67 -23.04
CA SER A 13 16.36 -18.67 -24.12
C SER A 13 16.99 -17.28 -24.35
N PRO A 14 18.30 -17.23 -24.65
CA PRO A 14 18.97 -15.98 -25.04
C PRO A 14 18.38 -15.32 -26.29
N GLU A 15 17.89 -16.08 -27.27
CA GLU A 15 17.40 -15.56 -28.54
C GLU A 15 16.11 -14.74 -28.38
N ALA A 16 15.20 -15.19 -27.51
CA ALA A 16 13.97 -14.49 -27.21
C ALA A 16 14.25 -13.15 -26.51
N LYS A 17 15.22 -13.14 -25.59
CA LYS A 17 15.65 -11.94 -24.87
C LYS A 17 16.41 -10.97 -25.78
N GLY A 18 17.35 -11.49 -26.59
CA GLY A 18 18.20 -10.68 -27.47
C GLY A 18 17.43 -9.97 -28.60
N ARG A 19 16.32 -10.52 -29.08
CA ARG A 19 15.44 -9.81 -30.04
C ARG A 19 14.77 -8.58 -29.41
N VAL A 20 14.27 -8.74 -28.19
CA VAL A 20 13.63 -7.65 -27.44
C VAL A 20 14.63 -6.56 -27.08
N GLU A 21 15.83 -6.95 -26.63
CA GLU A 21 16.91 -6.01 -26.30
C GLU A 21 17.35 -5.18 -27.53
N ARG A 22 17.47 -5.80 -28.70
CA ARG A 22 17.78 -5.09 -29.95
C ARG A 22 16.70 -4.08 -30.36
N LEU A 23 15.42 -4.46 -30.23
CA LEU A 23 14.32 -3.54 -30.47
C LEU A 23 14.37 -2.37 -29.48
N PHE A 24 14.54 -2.64 -28.18
CA PHE A 24 14.62 -1.60 -27.17
C PHE A 24 15.81 -0.65 -27.37
N GLY A 25 16.97 -1.15 -27.75
CA GLY A 25 18.11 -0.30 -28.12
C GLY A 25 17.79 0.60 -29.30
N THR A 26 17.12 0.07 -30.33
CA THR A 26 16.70 0.85 -31.51
C THR A 26 15.69 1.94 -31.14
N LEU A 27 14.68 1.61 -30.32
CA LEU A 27 13.68 2.57 -29.87
C LEU A 27 14.31 3.65 -28.97
N GLN A 28 15.17 3.28 -28.02
CA GLN A 28 15.80 4.25 -27.10
C GLN A 28 16.78 5.20 -27.81
N ASP A 29 17.43 4.78 -28.89
CA ASP A 29 18.30 5.66 -29.68
C ASP A 29 17.52 6.44 -30.75
N ARG A 30 16.84 5.74 -31.65
CA ARG A 30 16.22 6.36 -32.84
C ARG A 30 15.01 7.20 -32.49
N MET A 31 14.09 6.70 -31.65
CA MET A 31 12.86 7.43 -31.31
C MET A 31 13.19 8.79 -30.70
N VAL A 32 14.21 8.84 -29.83
CA VAL A 32 14.64 10.08 -29.19
C VAL A 32 15.18 11.10 -30.21
N LYS A 33 15.88 10.64 -31.26
CA LYS A 33 16.36 11.49 -32.35
C LYS A 33 15.21 12.03 -33.21
N GLU A 34 14.23 11.19 -33.56
CA GLU A 34 13.07 11.60 -34.35
C GLU A 34 12.21 12.64 -33.59
N ILE A 35 11.99 12.45 -32.28
CA ILE A 35 11.30 13.42 -31.43
C ILE A 35 12.04 14.78 -31.39
N ARG A 36 13.38 14.76 -31.36
CA ARG A 36 14.19 15.98 -31.42
C ARG A 36 14.13 16.65 -32.79
N LEU A 37 14.12 15.88 -33.87
CA LEU A 37 13.99 16.40 -35.24
C LEU A 37 12.63 17.07 -35.47
N ALA A 38 11.58 16.54 -34.84
CA ALA A 38 10.24 17.12 -34.86
C ALA A 38 10.06 18.32 -33.90
N ASP A 39 11.13 18.80 -33.25
CA ASP A 39 11.13 19.90 -32.26
C ASP A 39 10.06 19.78 -31.16
N ILE A 40 9.78 18.55 -30.73
CA ILE A 40 8.73 18.26 -29.75
C ILE A 40 9.22 18.59 -28.35
N LYS A 41 8.52 19.52 -27.68
CA LYS A 41 8.90 20.04 -26.35
C LYS A 41 7.95 19.68 -25.23
N THR A 42 6.78 19.12 -25.54
CA THR A 42 5.77 18.78 -24.54
C THR A 42 5.45 17.29 -24.54
N ARG A 43 5.03 16.75 -23.39
CA ARG A 43 4.62 15.36 -23.25
C ARG A 43 3.45 15.02 -24.16
N ASP A 44 2.47 15.90 -24.25
CA ASP A 44 1.24 15.62 -25.01
C ASP A 44 1.53 15.61 -26.51
N SER A 45 2.38 16.53 -27.00
CA SER A 45 2.87 16.48 -28.38
C SER A 45 3.70 15.23 -28.67
N ALA A 46 4.50 14.76 -27.72
CA ALA A 46 5.29 13.53 -27.87
C ALA A 46 4.38 12.29 -27.96
N ASN A 47 3.38 12.19 -27.08
CA ASN A 47 2.41 11.09 -27.12
C ASN A 47 1.68 11.03 -28.46
N ARG A 48 1.24 12.19 -28.97
CA ARG A 48 0.59 12.29 -30.28
C ARG A 48 1.51 11.82 -31.41
N PHE A 49 2.72 12.37 -31.48
CA PHE A 49 3.72 11.98 -32.49
C PHE A 49 4.03 10.48 -32.46
N ILE A 50 4.18 9.90 -31.27
CA ILE A 50 4.46 8.46 -31.13
C ILE A 50 3.31 7.63 -31.70
N CYS A 51 2.06 7.96 -31.34
CA CYS A 51 0.89 7.20 -31.75
C CYS A 51 0.53 7.38 -33.23
N GLU A 52 0.63 8.60 -33.75
CA GLU A 52 0.11 8.96 -35.06
C GLU A 52 1.16 8.87 -36.17
N GLU A 53 2.44 9.06 -35.87
CA GLU A 53 3.51 9.13 -36.88
C GLU A 53 4.55 8.02 -36.68
N TYR A 54 5.22 8.00 -35.53
CA TYR A 54 6.39 7.13 -35.32
C TYR A 54 6.05 5.63 -35.37
N VAL A 55 5.01 5.19 -34.65
CA VAL A 55 4.63 3.77 -34.60
C VAL A 55 4.18 3.27 -35.98
N PRO A 56 3.29 3.98 -36.73
CA PRO A 56 2.97 3.61 -38.11
C PRO A 56 4.21 3.52 -39.01
N ASP A 57 5.08 4.52 -39.00
CA ASP A 57 6.30 4.54 -39.83
C ASP A 57 7.28 3.41 -39.49
N HIS A 58 7.42 3.13 -38.19
CA HIS A 58 8.23 2.02 -37.70
C HIS A 58 7.65 0.67 -38.16
N ASN A 59 6.34 0.49 -38.02
CA ASN A 59 5.66 -0.74 -38.40
C ASN A 59 5.65 -0.96 -39.92
N THR A 60 5.62 0.09 -40.75
CA THR A 60 5.80 -0.04 -42.20
C THR A 60 7.18 -0.58 -42.56
N LYS A 61 8.22 -0.19 -41.83
CA LYS A 61 9.62 -0.58 -42.11
C LYS A 61 10.00 -1.94 -41.51
N PHE A 62 9.49 -2.26 -40.32
CA PHE A 62 9.96 -3.39 -39.51
C PHE A 62 8.85 -4.34 -39.07
N GLY A 63 7.58 -3.99 -39.31
CA GLY A 63 6.44 -4.82 -38.96
C GLY A 63 6.41 -6.10 -39.77
N VAL A 64 6.14 -7.21 -39.10
CA VAL A 64 5.95 -8.52 -39.73
C VAL A 64 4.47 -8.87 -39.67
N PRO A 65 3.81 -9.21 -40.79
CA PRO A 65 2.40 -9.58 -40.77
C PRO A 65 2.18 -10.82 -39.90
N ALA A 66 1.07 -10.82 -39.16
CA ALA A 66 0.72 -11.95 -38.30
C ALA A 66 0.43 -13.20 -39.15
N LYS A 67 0.97 -14.35 -38.73
CA LYS A 67 0.71 -15.64 -39.41
C LYS A 67 -0.77 -16.05 -39.35
N LYS A 68 -1.49 -15.58 -38.34
CA LYS A 68 -2.94 -15.75 -38.17
C LYS A 68 -3.55 -14.39 -37.87
N THR A 69 -4.64 -14.06 -38.54
CA THR A 69 -5.34 -12.77 -38.41
C THR A 69 -6.36 -12.74 -37.26
N GLY A 70 -6.62 -13.88 -36.62
CA GLY A 70 -7.54 -13.95 -35.49
C GLY A 70 -7.03 -13.16 -34.29
N ASP A 71 -7.92 -12.39 -33.67
CA ASP A 71 -7.63 -11.70 -32.41
C ASP A 71 -7.61 -12.73 -31.26
N ALA A 72 -6.44 -12.84 -30.61
CA ALA A 72 -6.23 -13.71 -29.45
C ALA A 72 -6.19 -12.93 -28.13
N HIS A 73 -6.50 -11.63 -28.16
CA HIS A 73 -6.51 -10.79 -26.97
C HIS A 73 -7.70 -11.14 -26.07
N ARG A 74 -7.44 -11.14 -24.76
CA ARG A 74 -8.49 -11.30 -23.75
C ARG A 74 -9.33 -10.01 -23.71
N PRO A 75 -10.65 -10.07 -23.96
CA PRO A 75 -11.49 -8.88 -23.85
C PRO A 75 -11.50 -8.37 -22.41
N LEU A 76 -11.51 -7.04 -22.27
CA LEU A 76 -11.59 -6.39 -20.98
C LEU A 76 -13.05 -6.45 -20.47
N SER A 77 -13.30 -7.21 -19.41
CA SER A 77 -14.62 -7.25 -18.78
C SER A 77 -14.93 -5.93 -18.06
N ASP A 78 -16.21 -5.56 -17.98
CA ASP A 78 -16.63 -4.33 -17.29
C ASP A 78 -16.23 -4.32 -15.81
N ASN A 79 -16.29 -5.47 -15.16
CA ASN A 79 -15.81 -5.66 -13.79
C ASN A 79 -14.32 -5.35 -13.64
N LEU A 80 -13.49 -5.78 -14.61
CA LEU A 80 -12.06 -5.47 -14.59
C LEU A 80 -11.83 -3.98 -14.89
N ARG A 81 -12.54 -3.41 -15.87
CA ARG A 81 -12.48 -1.99 -16.21
C ARG A 81 -12.76 -1.08 -15.02
N ALA A 82 -13.79 -1.39 -14.23
CA ALA A 82 -14.14 -0.64 -13.03
C ALA A 82 -13.04 -0.68 -11.94
N ARG A 83 -12.24 -1.75 -11.91
CA ARG A 83 -11.15 -1.96 -10.93
C ARG A 83 -9.81 -1.39 -11.37
N LEU A 84 -9.60 -1.12 -12.66
CA LEU A 84 -8.32 -0.63 -13.18
C LEU A 84 -7.78 0.61 -12.45
N PRO A 85 -8.59 1.64 -12.09
CA PRO A 85 -8.08 2.80 -11.38
C PRO A 85 -7.47 2.45 -10.02
N SER A 86 -8.03 1.46 -9.31
CA SER A 86 -7.50 0.98 -8.04
C SER A 86 -6.24 0.15 -8.23
N ILE A 87 -6.21 -0.72 -9.26
CA ILE A 87 -5.07 -1.60 -9.56
C ILE A 87 -3.84 -0.79 -10.02
N PHE A 88 -4.04 0.25 -10.82
CA PHE A 88 -2.97 1.12 -11.32
C PHE A 88 -2.69 2.34 -10.41
N SER A 89 -3.32 2.42 -9.24
CA SER A 89 -3.03 3.46 -8.26
C SER A 89 -1.70 3.22 -7.55
N VAL A 90 -1.11 4.30 -7.05
CA VAL A 90 0.00 4.22 -6.09
C VAL A 90 -0.59 3.93 -4.71
N GLN A 91 -0.37 2.71 -4.23
CA GLN A 91 -0.94 2.23 -2.97
C GLN A 91 0.04 2.41 -1.80
N SER A 92 -0.44 2.99 -0.71
CA SER A 92 0.32 3.24 0.52
C SER A 92 -0.40 2.73 1.75
N LYS A 93 0.23 1.85 2.52
CA LYS A 93 -0.30 1.36 3.80
C LYS A 93 -0.23 2.45 4.88
N ARG A 94 -1.34 2.71 5.57
CA ARG A 94 -1.44 3.65 6.70
C ARG A 94 -2.25 3.03 7.83
N LYS A 95 -2.14 3.59 9.03
CA LYS A 95 -2.95 3.18 10.18
C LYS A 95 -3.94 4.27 10.56
N VAL A 96 -5.12 3.84 10.98
CA VAL A 96 -6.14 4.73 11.55
C VAL A 96 -5.69 5.18 12.94
N ASN A 97 -5.63 6.49 13.16
CA ASN A 97 -5.31 7.06 14.47
C ASN A 97 -6.47 6.88 15.46
N ASN A 98 -6.21 7.16 16.74
CA ASN A 98 -7.22 7.00 17.79
C ASN A 98 -8.43 7.93 17.65
N ASP A 99 -8.30 9.01 16.88
CA ASP A 99 -9.32 10.00 16.53
C ASP A 99 -9.97 9.72 15.16
N TYR A 100 -9.77 8.52 14.61
CA TYR A 100 -10.25 8.12 13.28
C TYR A 100 -9.72 9.00 12.14
N THR A 101 -8.53 9.57 12.33
CA THR A 101 -7.81 10.28 11.27
C THR A 101 -6.76 9.40 10.62
N ILE A 102 -6.45 9.69 9.36
CA ILE A 102 -5.35 9.09 8.61
C ILE A 102 -4.49 10.22 8.08
N GLN A 103 -3.18 10.13 8.33
CA GLN A 103 -2.23 11.06 7.74
C GLN A 103 -1.67 10.46 6.44
N PHE A 104 -1.75 11.23 5.36
CA PHE A 104 -1.12 10.85 4.10
C PHE A 104 -0.51 12.08 3.43
N LYS A 105 0.81 12.01 3.17
CA LYS A 105 1.64 13.14 2.76
C LYS A 105 1.45 14.33 3.71
N THR A 106 1.10 15.50 3.18
CA THR A 106 0.84 16.73 3.94
C THR A 106 -0.62 16.86 4.39
N CYS A 107 -1.49 15.94 3.99
CA CYS A 107 -2.93 16.01 4.23
C CYS A 107 -3.37 15.09 5.36
N TRP A 108 -4.47 15.48 6.02
CA TRP A 108 -5.14 14.70 7.04
C TRP A 108 -6.52 14.32 6.53
N PHE A 109 -6.91 13.08 6.71
CA PHE A 109 -8.20 12.56 6.28
C PHE A 109 -8.97 12.13 7.52
N GLN A 110 -10.12 12.74 7.77
CA GLN A 110 -11.02 12.33 8.84
C GLN A 110 -12.02 11.33 8.25
N LEU A 111 -12.06 10.12 8.81
CA LEU A 111 -13.11 9.16 8.46
C LEU A 111 -14.45 9.66 8.99
N GLU A 112 -15.49 9.51 8.18
CA GLU A 112 -16.86 9.79 8.60
C GLU A 112 -17.34 8.76 9.63
N ALA A 113 -18.32 9.14 10.46
CA ALA A 113 -18.84 8.26 11.50
C ALA A 113 -19.61 7.07 10.91
N GLU A 114 -20.31 7.28 9.79
CA GLU A 114 -21.04 6.24 9.09
C GLU A 114 -20.19 5.63 7.99
N GLN A 115 -20.01 4.32 8.07
CA GLN A 115 -19.21 3.53 7.13
C GLN A 115 -19.97 2.25 6.79
N GLU A 116 -19.72 1.70 5.61
CA GLU A 116 -20.31 0.42 5.18
C GLU A 116 -19.74 -0.77 5.97
N ILE A 117 -18.54 -0.62 6.52
CA ILE A 117 -17.85 -1.64 7.30
C ILE A 117 -17.36 -1.08 8.63
N ALA A 118 -17.24 -1.95 9.63
CA ALA A 118 -16.67 -1.59 10.92
C ALA A 118 -15.19 -1.23 10.77
N VAL A 119 -14.83 -0.01 11.19
CA VAL A 119 -13.45 0.49 11.23
C VAL A 119 -13.05 0.65 12.69
N TYR A 120 -11.88 0.13 13.05
CA TYR A 120 -11.32 0.25 14.39
C TYR A 120 -10.08 1.12 14.41
N LYS A 121 -9.77 1.61 15.61
CA LYS A 121 -8.53 2.34 15.86
C LYS A 121 -7.35 1.40 15.60
N ARG A 122 -6.31 1.91 14.96
CA ARG A 122 -5.09 1.19 14.56
C ARG A 122 -5.28 0.17 13.44
N ASP A 123 -6.45 0.10 12.81
CA ASP A 123 -6.63 -0.71 11.60
C ASP A 123 -5.66 -0.24 10.50
N GLU A 124 -5.13 -1.21 9.75
CA GLU A 124 -4.31 -0.94 8.57
C GLU A 124 -5.22 -0.73 7.37
N VAL A 125 -5.09 0.45 6.75
CA VAL A 125 -5.82 0.87 5.55
C VAL A 125 -4.86 1.08 4.40
N ILE A 126 -5.36 0.94 3.17
CA ILE A 126 -4.64 1.25 1.95
C ILE A 126 -5.14 2.59 1.44
N VAL A 127 -4.22 3.55 1.34
CA VAL A 127 -4.47 4.83 0.66
C VAL A 127 -4.02 4.69 -0.78
N GLU A 128 -4.95 4.89 -1.70
CA GLU A 128 -4.78 4.80 -3.15
C GLU A 128 -4.68 6.21 -3.72
N GLU A 129 -3.57 6.53 -4.37
CA GLU A 129 -3.41 7.73 -5.19
C GLU A 129 -3.57 7.33 -6.65
N ARG A 130 -4.69 7.74 -7.25
CA ARG A 130 -5.05 7.38 -8.62
C ARG A 130 -4.39 8.32 -9.62
N LEU A 131 -4.39 7.93 -10.89
CA LEU A 131 -3.76 8.70 -11.98
C LEU A 131 -4.47 10.03 -12.28
N ASP A 132 -5.71 10.19 -11.82
CA ASP A 132 -6.49 11.43 -11.87
C ASP A 132 -6.31 12.30 -10.60
N ASP A 133 -5.26 12.03 -9.83
CA ASP A 133 -4.93 12.66 -8.54
C ASP A 133 -5.99 12.46 -7.44
N THR A 134 -7.00 11.61 -7.67
CA THR A 134 -7.99 11.32 -6.64
C THR A 134 -7.43 10.36 -5.59
N VAL A 135 -7.69 10.68 -4.33
CA VAL A 135 -7.31 9.82 -3.21
C VAL A 135 -8.51 8.95 -2.82
N ARG A 136 -8.29 7.66 -2.64
CA ARG A 136 -9.30 6.75 -2.06
C ARG A 136 -8.68 5.99 -0.91
N ILE A 137 -9.47 5.74 0.13
CA ILE A 137 -9.03 4.99 1.30
C ILE A 137 -9.82 3.69 1.32
N ARG A 138 -9.11 2.57 1.25
CA ARG A 138 -9.70 1.24 1.21
C ARG A 138 -9.29 0.46 2.45
N LEU A 139 -10.27 -0.21 3.06
CA LEU A 139 -10.06 -1.21 4.09
C LEU A 139 -10.66 -2.51 3.60
N LYS A 140 -9.82 -3.55 3.46
CA LYS A 140 -10.19 -4.81 2.80
C LYS A 140 -10.66 -4.54 1.36
N ASP A 141 -11.93 -4.82 1.06
CA ASP A 141 -12.55 -4.64 -0.25
C ASP A 141 -13.54 -3.47 -0.30
N SER A 142 -13.64 -2.67 0.77
CA SER A 142 -14.58 -1.55 0.88
C SER A 142 -13.86 -0.21 0.95
N TYR A 143 -14.42 0.81 0.29
CA TYR A 143 -13.91 2.17 0.35
C TYR A 143 -14.55 2.94 1.51
N LEU A 144 -13.72 3.61 2.29
CA LEU A 144 -14.15 4.40 3.43
C LEU A 144 -14.54 5.81 2.99
N ARG A 145 -15.62 6.33 3.58
CA ARG A 145 -16.03 7.73 3.44
C ARG A 145 -15.15 8.60 4.30
N TYR A 146 -14.65 9.70 3.74
CA TYR A 146 -13.74 10.59 4.44
C TYR A 146 -13.91 12.03 3.97
N ARG A 147 -13.46 12.96 4.82
CA ARG A 147 -13.26 14.37 4.47
C ARG A 147 -11.81 14.79 4.67
N MET A 148 -11.32 15.64 3.78
CA MET A 148 -9.97 16.19 3.89
C MET A 148 -9.96 17.32 4.94
N LEU A 149 -8.96 17.29 5.81
CA LEU A 149 -8.67 18.32 6.81
C LEU A 149 -7.41 19.09 6.39
N PRO A 150 -7.44 20.43 6.40
CA PRO A 150 -6.30 21.26 6.01
C PRO A 150 -5.17 21.24 7.06
N LYS A 151 -5.49 20.92 8.31
CA LYS A 151 -4.54 20.86 9.43
C LYS A 151 -4.88 19.67 10.32
N ARG A 152 -3.85 19.16 11.01
CA ARG A 152 -4.02 18.12 12.03
C ARG A 152 -5.07 18.56 13.06
N PRO A 153 -6.11 17.76 13.34
CA PRO A 153 -7.04 18.07 14.40
C PRO A 153 -6.28 18.08 15.74
N LYS A 154 -6.47 19.16 16.50
CA LYS A 154 -5.89 19.26 17.83
C LYS A 154 -6.65 18.32 18.76
N PRO A 155 -5.96 17.55 19.61
CA PRO A 155 -6.63 16.72 20.59
C PRO A 155 -7.45 17.64 21.51
N VAL A 156 -8.78 17.47 21.49
CA VAL A 156 -9.66 18.15 22.44
C VAL A 156 -9.45 17.48 23.79
N ARG A 157 -8.63 18.10 24.64
CA ARG A 157 -8.56 17.73 26.06
C ARG A 157 -9.81 18.30 26.72
N VAL A 158 -10.87 17.52 26.77
CA VAL A 158 -11.98 17.85 27.66
C VAL A 158 -11.41 17.75 29.08
N PRO A 159 -11.40 18.83 29.87
CA PRO A 159 -11.04 18.71 31.27
C PRO A 159 -12.07 17.78 31.89
N VAL A 160 -11.67 16.56 32.21
CA VAL A 160 -12.47 15.70 33.07
C VAL A 160 -12.43 16.41 34.42
N PRO A 161 -13.53 16.99 34.93
CA PRO A 161 -13.52 17.52 36.28
C PRO A 161 -13.16 16.32 37.14
N ALA A 162 -11.96 16.34 37.73
CA ALA A 162 -11.59 15.33 38.69
C ALA A 162 -12.63 15.42 39.80
N LEU A 163 -13.56 14.46 39.85
CA LEU A 163 -14.43 14.24 41.00
C LEU A 163 -13.56 13.62 42.09
N THR A 164 -12.64 14.42 42.62
CA THR A 164 -12.08 14.36 43.96
C THR A 164 -11.03 15.44 44.08
N ARG A 165 -11.34 16.44 44.90
CA ARG A 165 -10.41 17.52 45.28
C ARG A 165 -9.53 17.12 46.48
N GLN A 166 -9.66 15.88 46.97
CA GLN A 166 -8.99 15.39 48.16
C GLN A 166 -8.40 14.01 47.89
N LYS A 167 -7.14 13.83 48.28
CA LYS A 167 -6.51 12.52 48.42
C LYS A 167 -7.29 11.78 49.51
N PRO A 168 -7.75 10.53 49.31
CA PRO A 168 -8.29 9.75 50.42
C PRO A 168 -7.19 9.62 51.48
N ASP A 169 -7.45 10.14 52.69
CA ASP A 169 -6.53 10.10 53.83
C ASP A 169 -6.34 8.68 54.38
N TRP A 170 -7.18 7.75 53.95
CA TRP A 170 -7.12 6.37 54.36
C TRP A 170 -5.97 5.64 53.66
N LYS A 171 -4.93 5.32 54.44
CA LYS A 171 -3.88 4.39 54.04
C LYS A 171 -4.31 2.97 54.46
N PRO A 172 -4.45 2.03 53.51
CA PRO A 172 -4.79 0.66 53.87
C PRO A 172 -3.75 0.07 54.85
N PRO A 173 -4.18 -0.72 55.85
CA PRO A 173 -3.29 -1.40 56.80
C PRO A 173 -2.22 -2.24 56.10
N ALA A 174 -1.12 -2.53 56.81
CA ALA A 174 -0.02 -3.34 56.26
C ALA A 174 -0.48 -4.73 55.78
N ASP A 175 -1.52 -5.30 56.40
CA ASP A 175 -2.08 -6.61 56.06
C ASP A 175 -3.07 -6.60 54.89
N HIS A 176 -3.35 -5.43 54.29
CA HIS A 176 -4.30 -5.33 53.21
C HIS A 176 -3.83 -6.13 51.97
N PRO A 177 -4.71 -6.90 51.29
CA PRO A 177 -4.33 -7.80 50.19
C PRO A 177 -3.52 -7.14 49.07
N TRP A 178 -3.81 -5.87 48.75
CA TRP A 178 -3.10 -5.07 47.74
C TRP A 178 -1.70 -4.57 48.15
N ARG A 179 -1.34 -4.65 49.43
CA ARG A 179 -0.01 -4.30 49.95
C ARG A 179 0.89 -5.52 50.09
N LYS A 180 0.34 -6.72 49.97
CA LYS A 180 1.13 -7.95 49.90
C LYS A 180 1.85 -7.94 48.56
N GLN A 181 3.18 -7.80 48.58
CA GLN A 181 4.00 -8.01 47.40
C GLN A 181 3.68 -9.41 46.88
N PHE A 182 3.16 -9.51 45.66
CA PHE A 182 3.08 -10.78 44.96
C PHE A 182 4.52 -11.27 44.80
N PHE A 183 4.98 -12.10 45.75
CA PHE A 183 6.26 -12.78 45.64
C PHE A 183 6.18 -13.65 44.40
N ASN A 184 6.77 -13.14 43.32
CA ASN A 184 6.96 -13.83 42.08
C ASN A 184 7.93 -14.98 42.36
N LYS A 185 7.41 -16.16 42.72
CA LYS A 185 8.20 -17.39 42.80
C LYS A 185 8.69 -17.69 41.38
N LYS A 186 9.92 -17.28 41.07
CA LYS A 186 10.69 -17.94 40.01
C LYS A 186 10.83 -19.41 40.42
N SER A 187 10.26 -20.31 39.64
CA SER A 187 10.58 -21.73 39.66
C SER A 187 12.08 -21.89 39.40
N PRO A 188 12.86 -22.57 40.27
CA PRO A 188 14.25 -22.86 39.97
C PRO A 188 14.32 -23.94 38.89
N ASP A 189 15.15 -23.65 37.90
CA ASP A 189 15.49 -24.49 36.76
C ASP A 189 15.99 -25.89 37.19
N GLU A 190 15.59 -26.89 36.40
CA GLU A 190 16.23 -28.20 36.33
C GLU A 190 17.71 -28.01 35.94
N ASN A 191 18.64 -28.53 36.74
CA ASN A 191 19.70 -29.45 36.30
C ASN A 191 20.77 -29.72 37.39
N ASN A 192 20.98 -31.01 37.63
CA ASN A 192 22.24 -31.72 37.86
C ASN A 192 23.14 -31.37 39.06
N ASP A 193 23.29 -32.26 40.04
CA ASP A 193 24.31 -33.33 40.00
C ASP A 193 24.45 -34.09 41.35
N ASN A 194 24.67 -35.41 41.21
CA ASN A 194 25.17 -36.43 42.14
C ASN A 194 25.92 -35.98 43.43
N THR A 195 25.64 -36.61 44.58
CA THR A 195 26.60 -37.49 45.31
C THR A 195 26.00 -38.28 46.49
N TYR A 196 26.48 -39.51 46.65
CA TYR A 196 26.28 -40.56 47.67
C TYR A 196 26.28 -40.14 49.15
N ILE A 197 25.46 -40.82 49.99
CA ILE A 197 25.90 -41.40 51.29
C ILE A 197 25.06 -42.67 51.63
N GLN A 198 25.76 -43.75 51.99
CA GLN A 198 25.27 -45.01 52.59
C GLN A 198 25.11 -44.90 54.12
N THR A 199 24.17 -45.64 54.73
CA THR A 199 24.14 -46.29 56.08
C THR A 199 22.68 -46.41 56.53
N THR A 200 22.15 -47.49 57.11
CA THR A 200 22.64 -48.73 57.74
C THR A 200 21.61 -49.84 57.48
#